data_AF-A0A511MUW4-F1
#
_entry.id   AF-A0A511MUW4-F1
#
_cell.length_a   1.000
_cell.length_b   1.000
_cell.length_c   1.000
_cell.angle_alpha   90.00
_cell.angle_beta   90.00
_cell.angle_gamma   90.00
#
_symmetry.space_group_name_H-M   'P 1'
#
loop_
_entity.id
_entity.type
_entity.pdbx_description
1 polymer ?
#
loop_
_entity_poly.entity_id
_entity_poly.type
_entity_poly.pdbx_seq_one_letter_code
_entity_poly.pdbx_strand_id
1 'polypeptide(L)'
;MNERQVDLAHTVALGSIDDVDHHEVQELLDTEDPALRAEFLREIGQTREALAVLATATATPPPATLRTRLLAAIAAEQPPVAS
;
A
#
# COMPACT_ATOMS: atom_id res chain seq x y z
N MET A 1 1.34 10.56 18.24
CA MET A 1 0.38 9.43 18.17
C MET A 1 0.36 8.64 19.47
N ASN A 2 -0.75 7.96 19.80
CA ASN A 2 -0.79 6.96 20.87
C ASN A 2 -0.34 5.57 20.36
N GLU A 3 -0.10 4.63 21.28
CA GLU A 3 0.38 3.27 20.94
C GLU A 3 -0.56 2.54 19.98
N ARG A 4 -1.88 2.63 20.20
CA ARG A 4 -2.89 2.02 19.32
C ARG A 4 -2.81 2.56 17.89
N GLN A 5 -2.60 3.86 17.71
CA GLN A 5 -2.48 4.49 16.38
C GLN A 5 -1.19 4.07 15.68
N VAL A 6 -0.10 3.81 16.43
CA VAL A 6 1.15 3.25 15.89
C VAL A 6 0.93 1.81 15.42
N ASP A 7 0.29 0.98 16.26
CA ASP A 7 -0.04 -0.41 15.88
C ASP A 7 -0.91 -0.46 14.63
N LEU A 8 -1.93 0.41 14.56
CA LEU A 8 -2.79 0.53 13.39
C LEU A 8 -2.01 0.94 12.13
N ALA A 9 -1.06 1.89 12.25
CA ALA A 9 -0.21 2.30 11.13
C ALA A 9 0.62 1.12 10.57
N HIS A 10 1.16 0.27 11.44
CA HIS A 10 1.88 -0.94 11.03
C HIS A 10 0.96 -1.98 10.38
N THR A 11 -0.23 -2.21 10.94
CA THR A 11 -1.25 -3.11 10.35
C THR A 11 -1.68 -2.65 8.96
N VAL A 12 -1.90 -1.34 8.78
CA VAL A 12 -2.17 -0.71 7.46
C VAL A 12 -1.01 -0.93 6.50
N ALA A 13 0.22 -0.73 6.95
CA ALA A 13 1.39 -0.91 6.10
C ALA A 13 1.58 -2.36 5.62
N LEU A 14 1.19 -3.34 6.46
CA LEU A 14 1.22 -4.77 6.13
C LEU A 14 0.06 -5.20 5.22
N GLY A 15 -0.96 -4.37 5.02
CA GLY A 15 -2.16 -4.73 4.28
C GLY A 15 -3.08 -5.71 5.03
N SER A 16 -2.96 -5.77 6.36
CA SER A 16 -3.65 -6.72 7.23
C SER A 16 -4.84 -6.09 7.98
N ILE A 17 -5.42 -5.02 7.44
CA ILE A 17 -6.53 -4.30 8.07
C ILE A 17 -7.85 -5.06 7.90
N ASP A 18 -8.65 -5.09 8.96
CA ASP A 18 -10.04 -5.53 8.91
C ASP A 18 -11.01 -4.34 8.73
N ASP A 19 -12.30 -4.63 8.66
CA ASP A 19 -13.33 -3.58 8.46
C ASP A 19 -13.41 -2.59 9.63
N VAL A 20 -13.05 -3.01 10.85
CA VAL A 20 -13.04 -2.15 12.05
C VAL A 20 -11.84 -1.20 11.98
N ASP A 21 -10.67 -1.73 11.65
CA ASP A 21 -9.45 -0.96 11.42
C ASP A 21 -9.62 0.04 10.27
N HIS A 22 -10.36 -0.32 9.22
CA HIS A 22 -10.68 0.58 8.11
C HIS A 22 -11.41 1.84 8.57
N HIS A 23 -12.34 1.72 9.51
CA HIS A 23 -13.06 2.87 10.05
C HIS A 23 -12.14 3.79 10.86
N GLU A 24 -11.32 3.21 11.74
CA GLU A 24 -10.38 3.97 12.57
C GLU A 24 -9.31 4.69 11.74
N VAL A 25 -8.83 4.05 10.66
CA VAL A 25 -7.95 4.69 9.68
C VAL A 25 -8.63 5.89 9.04
N GLN A 26 -9.90 5.75 8.64
CA GLN A 26 -10.63 6.84 8.01
C GLN A 26 -10.82 8.02 8.98
N GLU A 27 -11.16 7.76 10.25
CA GLU A 27 -11.25 8.80 11.29
C GLU A 27 -9.91 9.53 11.50
N LEU A 28 -8.79 8.81 11.47
CA LEU A 28 -7.44 9.38 11.55
C LEU A 28 -7.06 10.22 10.34
N LEU A 29 -7.54 9.85 9.14
CA LEU A 29 -7.29 10.64 7.93
C LEU A 29 -8.18 11.89 7.87
N ASP A 30 -9.39 11.80 8.40
CA ASP A 30 -10.36 12.89 8.43
C ASP A 30 -10.19 13.83 9.63
N THR A 31 -9.26 13.54 10.54
CA THR A 31 -8.98 14.38 11.71
C THR A 31 -8.62 15.82 11.34
N GLU A 32 -9.07 16.76 12.16
CA GLU A 32 -8.74 18.19 12.03
C GLU A 32 -7.29 18.50 12.43
N ASP A 33 -6.57 17.56 13.03
CA ASP A 33 -5.14 17.70 13.38
C ASP A 33 -4.23 17.25 12.22
N PRO A 34 -3.70 18.18 11.41
CA PRO A 34 -2.83 17.82 10.29
C PRO A 34 -1.48 17.24 10.74
N ALA A 35 -1.02 17.55 11.96
CA ALA A 35 0.24 17.02 12.47
C ALA A 35 0.10 15.54 12.84
N LEU A 36 -1.00 15.18 13.50
CA LEU A 36 -1.32 13.78 13.80
C LEU A 36 -1.46 12.95 12.52
N ARG A 37 -2.18 13.45 11.53
CA ARG A 37 -2.32 12.77 10.22
C ARG A 37 -0.97 12.59 9.53
N ALA A 38 -0.13 13.61 9.52
CA ALA A 38 1.20 13.53 8.92
C ALA A 38 2.09 12.52 9.64
N GLU A 39 2.02 12.47 10.97
CA GLU A 39 2.75 11.50 11.79
C GLU A 39 2.31 10.06 11.47
N PHE A 40 1.00 9.82 11.34
CA PHE A 40 0.43 8.52 11.00
C PHE A 40 0.86 8.04 9.60
N LEU A 41 0.78 8.92 8.60
CA LEU A 41 1.23 8.60 7.24
C LEU A 41 2.74 8.36 7.17
N ARG A 42 3.53 9.08 7.98
CA ARG A 42 4.99 8.86 8.08
C ARG A 42 5.28 7.45 8.59
N GLU A 43 4.57 7.00 9.63
CA GLU A 43 4.78 5.66 10.21
C GLU A 43 4.42 4.53 9.24
N ILE A 44 3.32 4.70 8.49
CA ILE A 44 2.96 3.80 7.37
C ILE A 44 4.10 3.77 6.33
N GLY A 45 4.60 4.94 5.94
CA GLY A 45 5.68 5.08 4.97
C GLY A 45 6.95 4.34 5.38
N GLN A 46 7.41 4.56 6.61
CA GLN A 46 8.62 3.90 7.16
C GLN A 46 8.48 2.38 7.20
N THR A 47 7.31 1.89 7.57
CA THR A 47 7.04 0.44 7.58
C THR A 47 7.08 -0.12 6.16
N ARG A 48 6.47 0.58 5.19
CA ARG A 48 6.50 0.18 3.77
C ARG A 48 7.90 0.21 3.18
N GLU A 49 8.74 1.16 3.57
CA GLU A 49 10.15 1.20 3.17
C GLU A 49 10.92 -0.03 3.67
N ALA A 50 10.72 -0.41 4.94
CA ALA A 50 11.32 -1.62 5.49
C ALA A 50 10.83 -2.88 4.74
N LEU A 51 9.54 -2.95 4.42
CA LEU A 51 8.97 -4.06 3.62
C LEU A 51 9.52 -4.09 2.18
N ALA A 52 9.80 -2.93 1.57
CA ALA A 52 10.39 -2.87 0.24
C ALA A 52 11.83 -3.43 0.23
N VAL A 53 12.61 -3.15 1.28
CA VAL A 53 13.93 -3.77 1.48
C VAL A 53 13.79 -5.28 1.65
N LEU A 54 12.83 -5.74 2.47
CA LEU A 54 12.55 -7.16 2.67
C LEU A 54 12.15 -7.86 1.37
N ALA A 55 11.30 -7.23 0.55
CA ALA A 55 10.83 -7.79 -0.72
C ALA A 55 11.98 -8.08 -1.71
N THR A 56 13.06 -7.31 -1.64
CA THR A 56 14.27 -7.57 -2.43
C THR A 56 14.97 -8.84 -1.96
N ALA A 57 15.03 -9.07 -0.65
CA ALA A 57 15.65 -10.25 -0.05
C ALA A 57 14.84 -11.54 -0.27
N THR A 58 13.51 -11.44 -0.40
CA THR A 58 12.58 -12.57 -0.57
C THR A 58 12.11 -12.76 -2.02
N ALA A 59 12.71 -12.05 -2.97
CA ALA A 59 12.31 -12.06 -4.36
C ALA A 59 12.37 -13.48 -4.96
N THR A 60 11.28 -13.89 -5.60
CA THR A 60 11.21 -15.13 -6.38
C THR A 60 10.90 -14.80 -7.84
N PRO A 61 11.58 -15.43 -8.81
CA PRO A 61 11.35 -15.14 -10.22
C PRO A 61 9.93 -15.60 -10.63
N PRO A 62 9.16 -14.75 -11.33
CA PRO A 62 7.84 -15.13 -11.80
C PRO A 62 7.92 -16.12 -12.98
N PRO A 63 6.82 -16.84 -13.29
CA PRO A 63 6.74 -17.68 -14.48
C PRO A 63 7.02 -16.89 -15.76
N ALA A 64 7.81 -17.45 -16.68
CA ALA A 64 8.22 -16.76 -17.91
C ALA A 64 7.03 -16.29 -18.79
N THR A 65 5.90 -16.99 -18.72
CA THR A 65 4.67 -16.65 -19.46
C THR A 65 3.92 -15.45 -18.89
N LEU A 66 4.19 -15.04 -17.64
CA LEU A 66 3.47 -13.97 -16.96
C LEU A 66 3.67 -12.63 -17.67
N ARG A 67 4.91 -12.33 -18.08
CA ARG A 67 5.24 -11.08 -18.78
C ARG A 67 4.44 -10.93 -20.08
N THR A 68 4.40 -11.96 -20.90
CA THR A 68 3.65 -11.96 -22.17
C THR A 68 2.16 -11.76 -21.94
N ARG A 69 1.58 -12.44 -20.95
CA ARG A 69 0.16 -12.31 -20.59
C ARG A 69 -0.19 -10.91 -20.11
N LEU A 70 0.64 -10.31 -19.26
CA LEU A 70 0.42 -8.97 -18.74
C LEU A 70 0.47 -7.91 -19.86
N LEU A 71 1.45 -8.01 -20.75
CA LEU A 71 1.59 -7.08 -21.89
C LEU A 71 0.42 -7.20 -22.87
N ALA A 72 -0.09 -8.42 -23.11
CA ALA A 72 -1.27 -8.63 -23.94
C ALA A 72 -2.54 -8.01 -23.32
N ALA A 73 -2.71 -8.12 -21.99
CA ALA A 73 -3.83 -7.51 -21.28
C ALA A 73 -3.80 -5.98 -21.38
N ILE A 74 -2.65 -5.36 -21.12
CA ILE A 74 -2.48 -3.90 -21.25
C ILE A 74 -2.80 -3.42 -22.68
N ALA A 75 -2.35 -4.15 -23.71
CA ALA A 75 -2.63 -3.80 -25.10
C ALA A 75 -4.12 -3.92 -25.46
N ALA A 76 -4.86 -4.83 -24.81
CA ALA A 76 -6.30 -4.99 -25.01
C ALA A 76 -7.13 -3.90 -24.30
N GLU A 77 -6.61 -3.31 -23.23
CA GLU A 77 -7.25 -2.22 -22.47
C GLU A 77 -7.03 -0.83 -23.11
N GLN A 78 -6.04 -0.67 -23.97
CA GLN A 78 -5.81 0.58 -24.72
C GLN A 78 -6.80 0.65 -25.89
N PRO A 79 -7.77 1.59 -25.92
CA PRO A 79 -8.53 1.84 -27.14
C PRO A 79 -7.57 2.27 -28.26
N PRO A 80 -7.81 1.89 -29.52
CA PRO A 80 -6.91 2.24 -30.62
C PRO A 80 -6.85 3.77 -30.70
N VAL A 81 -5.67 4.32 -30.42
CA VAL A 81 -5.38 5.73 -30.71
C VAL A 81 -5.51 5.90 -32.22
N ALA A 82 -6.65 6.45 -32.66
CA ALA A 82 -6.85 6.85 -34.04
C ALA A 82 -5.75 7.87 -34.39
N SER A 83 -4.96 7.52 -35.40
CA SER A 83 -3.87 8.35 -35.94
C SER A 83 -4.40 9.61 -36.62
#